data_AF-A0A953SLI6-F1
#
_entry.id   AF-A0A953SLI6-F1
#
_cell.length_a   1.000
_cell.length_b   1.000
_cell.length_c   1.000
_cell.angle_alpha   90.00
_cell.angle_beta   90.00
_cell.angle_gamma   90.00
#
_symmetry.space_group_name_H-M   'P 1'
#
loop_
_entity.id
_entity.type
_entity.pdbx_description
1 polymer ?
#
loop_
_entity_poly.entity_id
_entity_poly.type
_entity_poly.pdbx_seq_one_letter_code
_entity_poly.pdbx_strand_id
1 'polypeptide(L)'
;ESLGVKIHYNCAITKDDFEGIRNKFDFVYLGVGAQKGKKLEIEGEEREGVFDQIKFLEKIKLGEKVNLGKSAAVIGGGNSAMDAARTAQRLVNGGEGVTLLYRRTINEMPADKEEIEELIHEGIKVVELTAPKKIEKVDGKLKLTCVQMKLGEEDDSGRRRPVEIPNSDYELEFDSIITAIGQEVDLDFLPNKKLEVDPDTKETEIKNVFAGGDAVRGADSLINAMGDGKDAAKIILSKIKQEYKALRPDLAKIDLRNYQHKLSHRVYGKDLQSIPLAQRNSFDLVNPVMDEAAAVEEASRCLYCDEICNICVSVCPNLANVYYEIAPFKKKYPQINFENGDYKITSWDKFEVNQKYQIININDFCNECGNCDTFCPTSGAPYKVKPKFALSKDSFDEISKGYFLEGHKLTYKENNELHELVFNDEKLFYNDKYFESTFDLEMNPINVSKKYDHNKQLNTKKIIEMYYYLINLENTFVNQQ
;
A
#
# COMPACT_ATOMS: atom_id res chain seq x y z
N GLU A 1 23.27 -2.34 3.72
CA GLU A 1 24.54 -3.05 3.97
C GLU A 1 24.92 -3.15 5.44
N SER A 2 24.80 -2.08 6.25
CA SER A 2 25.13 -2.11 7.70
C SER A 2 24.42 -3.19 8.51
N LEU A 3 23.24 -3.65 8.08
CA LEU A 3 22.50 -4.77 8.67
C LEU A 3 23.00 -6.16 8.22
N GLY A 4 24.13 -6.24 7.50
CA GLY A 4 24.72 -7.49 7.02
C GLY A 4 24.26 -7.95 5.63
N VAL A 5 23.45 -7.16 4.93
CA VAL A 5 23.04 -7.43 3.55
C VAL A 5 24.26 -7.39 2.62
N LYS A 6 24.46 -8.46 1.84
CA LYS A 6 25.49 -8.54 0.80
C LYS A 6 24.85 -8.21 -0.56
N ILE A 7 25.42 -7.26 -1.28
CA ILE A 7 24.92 -6.83 -2.59
C ILE A 7 25.96 -7.22 -3.65
N HIS A 8 25.49 -7.91 -4.69
CA HIS A 8 26.31 -8.33 -5.83
C HIS A 8 25.87 -7.55 -7.07
N TYR A 9 26.69 -6.59 -7.50
CA TYR A 9 26.43 -5.76 -8.69
C TYR A 9 26.91 -6.45 -9.97
N ASN A 10 26.40 -5.99 -11.12
CA ASN A 10 26.78 -6.49 -12.45
C ASN A 10 26.51 -8.00 -12.64
N CYS A 11 25.48 -8.52 -11.98
CA CYS A 11 25.05 -9.91 -12.05
C CYS A 11 23.65 -9.98 -12.66
N ALA A 12 23.55 -9.92 -13.99
CA ALA A 12 22.29 -10.21 -14.66
C ALA A 12 21.96 -11.71 -14.46
N ILE A 13 20.76 -12.01 -13.98
CA ILE A 13 20.36 -13.37 -13.65
C ILE A 13 19.89 -14.08 -14.91
N THR A 14 20.62 -15.11 -15.33
CA THR A 14 20.15 -16.05 -16.36
C THR A 14 19.27 -17.13 -15.75
N LYS A 15 18.69 -17.97 -16.62
CA LYS A 15 17.91 -19.14 -16.19
C LYS A 15 18.75 -20.11 -15.33
N ASP A 16 20.00 -20.35 -15.71
CA ASP A 16 20.90 -21.24 -14.99
C ASP A 16 21.32 -20.63 -13.64
N ASP A 17 21.54 -19.32 -13.60
CA ASP A 17 21.83 -18.61 -12.35
C ASP A 17 20.65 -18.67 -11.38
N PHE A 18 19.42 -18.47 -11.87
CA PHE A 18 18.21 -18.55 -11.05
C PHE A 18 18.04 -19.93 -10.41
N GLU A 19 18.18 -21.01 -11.19
CA GLU A 19 18.13 -22.38 -10.65
C GLU A 19 19.30 -22.65 -9.70
N GLY A 20 20.50 -22.15 -9.99
CA GLY A 20 21.65 -22.22 -9.09
C GLY A 20 21.40 -21.55 -7.74
N ILE A 21 20.80 -20.35 -7.75
CA ILE A 21 20.41 -19.61 -6.54
C ILE A 21 19.35 -20.39 -5.76
N ARG A 22 18.31 -20.89 -6.42
CA ARG A 22 17.27 -21.70 -5.78
C ARG A 22 17.80 -22.97 -5.12
N ASN A 23 18.83 -23.59 -5.69
CA ASN A 23 19.44 -24.78 -5.11
C ASN A 23 20.36 -24.47 -3.93
N LYS A 24 20.84 -23.22 -3.81
CA LYS A 24 21.79 -22.79 -2.78
C LYS A 24 21.13 -22.10 -1.58
N PHE A 25 20.00 -21.46 -1.78
CA PHE A 25 19.32 -20.66 -0.75
C PHE A 25 17.93 -21.22 -0.44
N ASP A 26 17.53 -21.18 0.83
CA ASP A 26 16.25 -21.73 1.28
C ASP A 26 15.03 -21.00 0.70
N PHE A 27 15.17 -19.70 0.45
CA PHE A 27 14.14 -18.79 -0.06
C PHE A 27 14.73 -17.79 -1.05
N VAL A 28 13.91 -17.40 -2.03
CA VAL A 28 14.27 -16.38 -3.04
C VAL A 28 13.16 -15.34 -3.11
N TYR A 29 13.52 -14.06 -3.19
CA TYR A 29 12.57 -12.97 -3.46
C TYR A 29 12.91 -12.31 -4.79
N LEU A 30 11.93 -12.23 -5.68
CA LEU A 30 12.03 -11.62 -7.00
C LEU A 30 11.54 -10.17 -6.94
N GLY A 31 12.50 -9.25 -6.86
CA GLY A 31 12.28 -7.80 -6.93
C GLY A 31 12.84 -7.21 -8.23
N VAL A 32 12.55 -7.83 -9.37
CA VAL A 32 13.18 -7.48 -10.66
C VAL A 32 12.59 -6.22 -11.31
N GLY A 33 11.40 -5.79 -10.90
CA GLY A 33 10.71 -4.63 -11.49
C GLY A 33 10.35 -4.80 -12.97
N ALA A 34 9.93 -3.73 -13.63
CA ALA A 34 9.66 -3.69 -15.07
C ALA A 34 10.85 -3.01 -15.79
N GLN A 35 11.68 -3.80 -16.48
CA GLN A 35 12.99 -3.34 -16.96
C GLN A 35 12.99 -2.93 -18.44
N LYS A 36 11.97 -3.32 -19.20
CA LYS A 36 11.87 -3.08 -20.65
C LYS A 36 10.78 -2.05 -20.92
N GLY A 37 10.99 -1.12 -21.85
CA GLY A 37 9.90 -0.29 -22.35
C GLY A 37 9.04 -1.03 -23.36
N LYS A 38 7.75 -0.68 -23.40
CA LYS A 38 6.81 -1.18 -24.40
C LYS A 38 7.13 -0.64 -25.79
N LYS A 39 7.02 -1.49 -26.79
CA LYS A 39 7.18 -1.11 -28.20
C LYS A 39 5.91 -0.48 -28.75
N LEU A 40 6.05 0.44 -29.70
CA LEU A 40 4.92 1.05 -30.40
C LEU A 40 4.31 0.09 -31.42
N GLU A 41 5.10 -0.89 -31.89
CA GLU A 41 4.74 -1.87 -32.92
C GLU A 41 4.39 -1.19 -34.26
N ILE A 42 5.14 -0.13 -34.59
CA ILE A 42 4.99 0.63 -35.83
C ILE A 42 6.24 0.54 -36.71
N GLU A 43 6.06 0.74 -38.02
CA GLU A 43 7.17 0.77 -38.95
C GLU A 43 8.12 1.95 -38.62
N GLY A 44 9.41 1.63 -38.47
CA GLY A 44 10.47 2.62 -38.23
C GLY A 44 10.79 2.92 -36.76
N GLU A 45 10.18 2.21 -35.81
CA GLU A 45 10.44 2.40 -34.37
C GLU A 45 11.89 2.09 -33.94
N GLU A 46 12.63 1.28 -34.70
CA GLU A 46 14.03 0.90 -34.42
C GLU A 46 15.06 1.81 -35.15
N ARG A 47 14.62 2.92 -35.74
CA ARG A 47 15.52 3.83 -36.47
C ARG A 47 16.44 4.60 -35.51
N GLU A 48 17.63 4.94 -35.99
CA GLU A 48 18.55 5.83 -35.28
C GLU A 48 17.89 7.19 -34.99
N GLY A 49 17.95 7.63 -33.73
CA GLY A 49 17.28 8.83 -33.22
C GLY A 49 15.95 8.53 -32.50
N VAL A 50 15.46 7.29 -32.57
CA VAL A 50 14.37 6.80 -31.73
C VAL A 50 14.96 6.15 -30.47
N PHE A 51 14.49 6.58 -29.31
CA PHE A 51 14.97 6.14 -28.01
C PHE A 51 13.83 5.52 -27.21
N ASP A 52 14.15 4.47 -26.47
CA ASP A 52 13.30 3.97 -25.38
C ASP A 52 13.48 4.85 -24.13
N GLN A 53 12.39 5.18 -23.42
CA GLN A 53 12.43 6.04 -22.24
C GLN A 53 13.37 5.53 -21.14
N ILE A 54 13.42 4.22 -20.89
CA ILE A 54 14.19 3.65 -19.77
C ILE A 54 15.67 3.79 -20.09
N LYS A 55 16.07 3.34 -21.28
CA LYS A 55 17.46 3.47 -21.75
C LYS A 55 17.90 4.92 -21.88
N PHE A 56 17.01 5.80 -22.33
CA PHE A 56 17.30 7.24 -22.42
C PHE A 56 17.60 7.83 -21.04
N LEU A 57 16.69 7.64 -20.06
CA LEU A 57 16.86 8.16 -18.71
C LEU A 57 18.06 7.52 -18.00
N GLU A 58 18.30 6.23 -18.19
CA GLU A 58 19.47 5.52 -17.67
C GLU A 58 20.79 6.15 -18.16
N LYS A 59 20.92 6.39 -19.46
CA LYS A 59 22.11 7.04 -20.04
C LYS A 59 22.37 8.41 -19.42
N ILE A 60 21.34 9.23 -19.27
CA ILE A 60 21.47 10.55 -18.66
C ILE A 60 21.89 10.44 -17.20
N LYS A 61 21.29 9.51 -16.45
CA LYS A 61 21.66 9.24 -15.04
C LYS A 61 23.11 8.78 -14.90
N LEU A 62 23.61 8.00 -15.85
CA LEU A 62 25.02 7.56 -15.90
C LEU A 62 25.99 8.65 -16.38
N GLY A 63 25.49 9.84 -16.74
CA GLY A 63 26.30 10.96 -17.24
C GLY A 63 26.73 10.79 -18.69
N GLU A 64 26.11 9.88 -19.45
CA GLU A 64 26.39 9.72 -20.86
C GLU A 64 25.84 10.90 -21.68
N LYS A 65 26.56 11.26 -22.74
CA LYS A 65 26.11 12.31 -23.65
C LYS A 65 25.12 11.73 -24.65
N VAL A 66 23.87 12.16 -24.57
CA VAL A 66 22.84 11.88 -25.58
C VAL A 66 22.58 13.15 -26.39
N ASN A 67 22.67 13.05 -27.71
CA ASN A 67 22.36 14.15 -28.61
C ASN A 67 20.93 13.99 -29.13
N LEU A 68 20.04 14.89 -28.70
CA LEU A 68 18.64 14.94 -29.17
C LEU A 68 18.42 15.93 -30.33
N GLY A 69 19.46 16.65 -30.75
CA GLY A 69 19.32 17.74 -31.71
C GLY A 69 18.62 18.98 -31.13
N LYS A 70 17.83 19.65 -31.96
CA LYS A 70 17.06 20.87 -31.64
C LYS A 70 15.59 20.60 -31.36
N SER A 71 15.06 19.43 -31.70
CA SER A 71 13.66 19.10 -31.42
C SER A 71 13.46 17.63 -31.08
N ALA A 72 12.65 17.35 -30.08
CA ALA A 72 12.32 15.98 -29.70
C ALA A 72 10.81 15.78 -29.48
N ALA A 73 10.31 14.63 -29.90
CA ALA A 73 8.98 14.15 -29.51
C ALA A 73 9.08 13.14 -28.37
N VAL A 74 8.15 13.20 -27.43
CA VAL A 74 7.96 12.16 -26.41
C VAL A 74 6.55 11.59 -26.59
N ILE A 75 6.43 10.26 -26.70
CA ILE A 75 5.15 9.61 -26.95
C ILE A 75 4.70 8.90 -25.68
N GLY A 76 3.70 9.44 -24.98
CA GLY A 76 3.26 8.90 -23.69
C GLY A 76 2.45 9.89 -22.86
N GLY A 77 2.00 9.45 -21.69
CA GLY A 77 1.25 10.29 -20.75
C GLY A 77 1.32 9.89 -19.29
N GLY A 78 2.20 8.94 -18.92
CA GLY A 78 2.46 8.57 -17.52
C GLY A 78 3.67 9.30 -16.95
N ASN A 79 3.96 9.08 -15.66
CA ASN A 79 5.08 9.74 -14.96
C ASN A 79 6.42 9.58 -15.71
N SER A 80 6.73 8.39 -16.24
CA SER A 80 7.95 8.19 -17.04
C SER A 80 8.00 9.03 -18.33
N ALA A 81 6.85 9.37 -18.92
CA ALA A 81 6.79 10.28 -20.06
C ALA A 81 7.05 11.73 -19.63
N MET A 82 6.58 12.13 -18.44
CA MET A 82 6.89 13.44 -17.86
C MET A 82 8.39 13.56 -17.59
N ASP A 83 8.99 12.55 -16.96
CA ASP A 83 10.44 12.47 -16.69
C ASP A 83 11.25 12.56 -17.98
N ALA A 84 10.88 11.78 -19.00
CA ALA A 84 11.55 11.77 -20.29
C ALA A 84 11.45 13.13 -20.99
N ALA A 85 10.28 13.77 -20.99
CA ALA A 85 10.07 15.06 -21.63
C ALA A 85 10.82 16.19 -20.94
N ARG A 86 10.74 16.26 -19.60
CA ARG A 86 11.47 17.26 -18.81
C ARG A 86 12.98 17.05 -18.93
N THR A 87 13.45 15.80 -18.89
CA THR A 87 14.87 15.47 -19.13
C THR A 87 15.31 15.90 -20.54
N ALA A 88 14.52 15.57 -21.57
CA ALA A 88 14.81 15.97 -22.94
C ALA A 88 14.85 17.50 -23.09
N GLN A 89 13.96 18.23 -22.42
CA GLN A 89 13.90 19.70 -22.48
C GLN A 89 15.20 20.36 -21.99
N ARG A 90 15.91 19.73 -21.04
CA ARG A 90 17.22 20.19 -20.56
C ARG A 90 18.35 19.92 -21.56
N LEU A 91 18.18 18.97 -22.46
CA LEU A 91 19.18 18.59 -23.47
C LEU A 91 18.98 19.29 -24.81
N VAL A 92 17.76 19.71 -25.12
CA VAL A 92 17.42 20.48 -26.31
C VAL A 92 17.90 21.93 -26.13
N ASN A 93 19.17 22.16 -26.44
CA ASN A 93 19.88 23.42 -26.18
C ASN A 93 19.45 24.57 -27.11
N GLY A 94 18.53 25.43 -26.66
CA GLY A 94 18.08 26.60 -27.43
C GLY A 94 17.43 26.25 -28.77
N GLY A 95 16.94 25.00 -28.87
CA GLY A 95 16.28 24.45 -30.06
C GLY A 95 14.80 24.79 -30.13
N GLU A 96 14.08 24.08 -30.98
CA GLU A 96 12.63 24.18 -31.18
C GLU A 96 11.84 23.60 -29.99
N GLY A 97 12.49 22.83 -29.11
CA GLY A 97 11.92 22.34 -27.84
C GLY A 97 11.41 20.91 -27.89
N VAL A 98 10.70 20.51 -26.84
CA VAL A 98 10.10 19.17 -26.70
C VAL A 98 8.59 19.23 -26.91
N THR A 99 8.06 18.25 -27.65
CA THR A 99 6.61 18.03 -27.80
C THR A 99 6.22 16.67 -27.24
N LEU A 100 5.31 16.66 -26.27
CA LEU A 100 4.66 15.46 -25.76
C LEU A 100 3.44 15.12 -26.61
N LEU A 101 3.39 13.93 -27.20
CA LEU A 101 2.27 13.41 -27.96
C LEU A 101 1.51 12.39 -27.12
N TYR A 102 0.20 12.61 -26.95
CA TYR A 102 -0.64 11.72 -26.18
C TYR A 102 -1.92 11.35 -26.93
N ARG A 103 -2.27 10.06 -26.93
CA ARG A 103 -3.42 9.54 -27.68
C ARG A 103 -4.78 9.88 -27.04
N ARG A 104 -4.82 10.43 -25.83
CA ARG A 104 -6.02 10.92 -25.13
C ARG A 104 -5.85 12.40 -24.77
N THR A 105 -6.71 12.94 -23.91
CA THR A 105 -6.56 14.30 -23.37
C THR A 105 -5.77 14.27 -22.06
N ILE A 106 -5.30 15.44 -21.61
CA ILE A 106 -4.62 15.66 -20.34
C ILE A 106 -5.45 15.10 -19.17
N ASN A 107 -6.79 15.21 -19.24
CA ASN A 107 -7.68 14.67 -18.21
C ASN A 107 -7.60 13.16 -18.04
N GLU A 108 -7.17 12.41 -19.07
CA GLU A 108 -6.97 10.97 -19.00
C GLU A 108 -5.49 10.57 -18.90
N MET A 109 -4.57 11.51 -18.67
CA MET A 109 -3.18 11.17 -18.40
C MET A 109 -3.07 10.41 -17.06
N PRO A 110 -2.37 9.26 -17.03
CA PRO A 110 -2.10 8.55 -15.77
C PRO A 110 -1.01 9.20 -14.91
N ALA A 111 -0.31 10.23 -15.41
CA ALA A 111 0.67 10.95 -14.61
C ALA A 111 0.01 11.73 -13.46
N ASP A 112 0.78 11.97 -12.41
CA ASP A 112 0.35 12.83 -11.30
C ASP A 112 0.10 14.26 -11.81
N LYS A 113 -0.94 14.92 -11.29
CA LYS A 113 -1.37 16.24 -11.79
C LYS A 113 -0.25 17.27 -11.66
N GLU A 114 0.47 17.21 -10.56
CA GLU A 114 1.60 18.07 -10.27
C GLU A 114 2.72 17.91 -11.31
N GLU A 115 3.00 16.69 -11.78
CA GLU A 115 4.00 16.45 -12.84
C GLU A 115 3.55 17.02 -14.20
N ILE A 116 2.26 16.91 -14.52
CA ILE A 116 1.70 17.49 -15.75
C ILE A 116 1.78 19.02 -15.70
N GLU A 117 1.40 19.63 -14.57
CA GLU A 117 1.46 21.08 -14.37
C GLU A 117 2.90 21.59 -14.50
N GLU A 118 3.87 20.93 -13.87
CA GLU A 118 5.28 21.29 -13.94
C GLU A 118 5.85 21.12 -15.35
N LEU A 119 5.44 20.09 -16.10
CA LEU A 119 5.80 19.92 -17.50
C LEU A 119 5.30 21.08 -18.37
N ILE A 120 4.05 21.50 -18.17
CA ILE A 120 3.45 22.62 -18.90
C ILE A 120 4.12 23.95 -18.51
N HIS A 121 4.43 24.16 -17.23
CA HIS A 121 5.15 25.34 -16.75
C HIS A 121 6.56 25.45 -17.35
N GLU A 122 7.23 24.33 -17.61
CA GLU A 122 8.52 24.29 -18.32
C GLU A 122 8.40 24.57 -19.83
N GLY A 123 7.19 24.81 -20.34
CA GLY A 123 6.93 25.20 -21.72
C GLY A 123 6.90 24.03 -22.71
N ILE A 124 6.84 22.80 -22.21
CA ILE A 124 6.76 21.60 -23.06
C ILE A 124 5.36 21.54 -23.68
N LYS A 125 5.32 21.47 -25.01
CA LYS A 125 4.05 21.45 -25.74
C LYS A 125 3.40 20.08 -25.61
N VAL A 126 2.13 20.04 -25.20
CA VAL A 126 1.31 18.82 -25.22
C VAL A 126 0.40 18.83 -26.44
N VAL A 127 0.45 17.76 -27.23
CA VAL A 127 -0.49 17.51 -28.34
C VAL A 127 -1.34 16.31 -27.96
N GLU A 128 -2.58 16.59 -27.60
CA GLU A 128 -3.58 15.60 -27.25
C GLU A 128 -4.10 14.87 -28.49
N LEU A 129 -4.85 13.78 -28.24
CA LEU A 129 -5.59 13.05 -29.26
C LEU A 129 -4.75 12.67 -30.49
N THR A 130 -3.51 12.28 -30.25
CA THR A 130 -2.53 12.00 -31.30
C THR A 130 -1.84 10.67 -31.04
N ALA A 131 -1.93 9.75 -32.01
CA ALA A 131 -1.26 8.46 -31.95
C ALA A 131 -0.29 8.27 -33.13
N PRO A 132 0.92 7.75 -32.90
CA PRO A 132 1.88 7.52 -33.98
C PRO A 132 1.48 6.31 -34.83
N LYS A 133 1.75 6.37 -36.14
CA LYS A 133 1.48 5.31 -37.13
C LYS A 133 2.75 4.81 -37.82
N LYS A 134 3.68 5.71 -38.12
CA LYS A 134 4.89 5.41 -38.91
C LYS A 134 6.00 6.40 -38.60
N ILE A 135 7.24 5.91 -38.60
CA ILE A 135 8.45 6.74 -38.48
C ILE A 135 9.34 6.54 -39.73
N GLU A 136 9.66 7.64 -40.38
CA GLU A 136 10.55 7.69 -41.53
C GLU A 136 11.72 8.64 -41.27
N LYS A 137 12.86 8.43 -41.93
CA LYS A 137 14.00 9.35 -41.87
C LYS A 137 14.07 10.11 -43.18
N VAL A 138 13.80 11.42 -43.15
CA VAL A 138 13.73 12.31 -44.31
C VAL A 138 14.61 13.52 -44.02
N ASP A 139 15.54 13.83 -44.93
CA ASP A 139 16.45 14.98 -44.83
C ASP A 139 17.18 15.13 -43.48
N GLY A 140 17.53 13.99 -42.88
CA GLY A 140 18.25 13.93 -41.59
C GLY A 140 17.36 14.04 -40.35
N LYS A 141 16.07 14.36 -40.49
CA LYS A 141 15.07 14.37 -39.41
C LYS A 141 14.22 13.10 -39.41
N LEU A 142 13.60 12.82 -38.26
CA LEU A 142 12.58 11.80 -38.11
C LEU A 142 11.21 12.40 -38.39
N LYS A 143 10.60 11.93 -39.47
CA LYS A 143 9.24 12.24 -39.87
C LYS A 143 8.29 11.25 -39.21
N LEU A 144 7.43 11.73 -38.34
CA LEU A 144 6.45 10.97 -37.59
C LEU A 144 5.05 11.18 -38.17
N THR A 145 4.51 10.16 -38.85
CA THR A 145 3.11 10.13 -39.25
C THR A 145 2.25 9.78 -38.05
N CYS A 146 1.27 10.62 -37.75
CA CYS A 146 0.30 10.44 -36.69
C CYS A 146 -1.12 10.39 -37.25
N VAL A 147 -2.03 9.81 -36.48
CA VAL A 147 -3.48 9.84 -36.73
C VAL A 147 -4.17 10.62 -35.61
N GLN A 148 -5.22 11.39 -35.94
CA GLN A 148 -6.04 12.03 -34.92
C GLN A 148 -6.94 11.01 -34.23
N MET A 149 -7.07 11.16 -32.92
CA MET A 149 -7.89 10.33 -32.07
C MET A 149 -9.14 11.09 -31.64
N LYS A 150 -10.18 10.36 -31.26
CA LYS A 150 -11.32 10.87 -30.48
C LYS A 150 -11.52 10.01 -29.25
N LEU A 151 -12.08 10.60 -28.20
CA LEU A 151 -12.45 9.85 -27.00
C LEU A 151 -13.74 9.05 -27.24
N GLY A 152 -13.67 7.75 -27.08
CA GLY A 152 -14.79 6.82 -27.09
C GLY A 152 -15.40 6.63 -25.70
N GLU A 153 -15.90 5.42 -25.44
CA GLU A 153 -16.42 5.01 -24.14
C GLU A 153 -15.30 4.78 -23.12
N GLU A 154 -15.65 4.77 -21.83
CA GLU A 154 -14.72 4.48 -20.74
C GLU A 154 -14.23 3.02 -20.80
N ASP A 155 -12.96 2.82 -20.45
CA ASP A 155 -12.37 1.51 -20.21
C ASP A 155 -12.57 1.07 -18.75
N ASP A 156 -12.12 -0.13 -18.41
CA ASP A 156 -12.29 -0.73 -17.07
C ASP A 156 -11.58 0.06 -15.96
N SER A 157 -10.68 0.98 -16.33
CA SER A 157 -10.04 1.93 -15.41
C SER A 157 -10.79 3.26 -15.26
N GLY A 158 -11.95 3.40 -15.90
CA GLY A 158 -12.74 4.63 -15.97
C GLY A 158 -12.20 5.66 -16.95
N ARG A 159 -11.17 5.33 -17.75
CA ARG A 159 -10.56 6.27 -18.71
C ARG A 159 -11.18 6.09 -20.09
N ARG A 160 -11.46 7.18 -20.78
CA ARG A 160 -12.02 7.10 -22.14
C ARG A 160 -11.04 6.47 -23.13
N ARG A 161 -11.51 5.51 -23.93
CA ARG A 161 -10.71 4.80 -24.94
C ARG A 161 -10.40 5.73 -26.12
N PRO A 162 -9.16 5.76 -26.61
CA PRO A 162 -8.84 6.51 -27.81
C PRO A 162 -9.28 5.72 -29.05
N VAL A 163 -10.00 6.35 -29.97
CA VAL A 163 -10.49 5.77 -31.22
C VAL A 163 -9.96 6.58 -32.40
N GLU A 164 -9.37 5.93 -33.39
CA GLU A 164 -8.85 6.60 -34.58
C GLU A 164 -9.96 7.31 -35.37
N ILE A 165 -9.66 8.50 -35.88
CA ILE A 165 -10.49 9.20 -36.86
C ILE A 165 -9.98 8.80 -38.25
N PRO A 166 -10.80 8.13 -39.09
CA PRO A 166 -10.37 7.74 -40.43
C PRO A 166 -9.95 8.95 -41.29
N ASN A 167 -8.91 8.77 -42.10
CA ASN A 167 -8.38 9.78 -43.03
C ASN A 167 -7.96 11.10 -42.34
N SER A 168 -7.46 11.02 -41.11
CA SER A 168 -6.99 12.17 -40.33
C SER A 168 -5.47 12.19 -40.14
N ASP A 169 -4.75 11.43 -40.96
CA ASP A 169 -3.31 11.29 -40.86
C ASP A 169 -2.60 12.61 -41.16
N TYR A 170 -1.59 12.94 -40.36
CA TYR A 170 -0.78 14.14 -40.52
C TYR A 170 0.65 13.88 -40.06
N GLU A 171 1.57 14.78 -40.43
CA GLU A 171 3.00 14.55 -40.30
C GLU A 171 3.63 15.60 -39.39
N LEU A 172 4.55 15.16 -38.54
CA LEU A 172 5.37 16.00 -37.68
C LEU A 172 6.84 15.63 -37.88
N GLU A 173 7.76 16.58 -37.69
CA GLU A 173 9.19 16.35 -37.87
C GLU A 173 9.97 16.68 -36.60
N PHE A 174 10.87 15.77 -36.21
CA PHE A 174 11.70 15.91 -35.02
C PHE A 174 13.12 15.41 -35.28
N ASP A 175 14.11 15.93 -34.56
CA ASP A 175 15.47 15.37 -34.63
C ASP A 175 15.57 14.05 -33.83
N SER A 176 14.74 13.87 -32.81
CA SER A 176 14.69 12.66 -31.98
C SER A 176 13.27 12.33 -31.52
N ILE A 177 13.01 11.05 -31.23
CA ILE A 177 11.73 10.56 -30.72
C ILE A 177 12.01 9.68 -29.51
N ILE A 178 11.29 9.86 -28.40
CA ILE A 178 11.40 9.04 -27.19
C ILE A 178 10.07 8.34 -26.95
N THR A 179 10.08 7.02 -26.89
CA THR A 179 8.88 6.20 -26.66
C THR A 179 8.69 5.97 -25.16
N ALA A 180 7.51 6.35 -24.65
CA ALA A 180 7.19 6.40 -23.23
C ALA A 180 5.78 5.85 -22.93
N ILE A 181 5.44 4.72 -23.56
CA ILE A 181 4.07 4.15 -23.56
C ILE A 181 3.85 3.04 -22.51
N GLY A 182 4.80 2.85 -21.61
CA GLY A 182 4.74 1.88 -20.52
C GLY A 182 5.96 0.98 -20.45
N GLN A 183 5.95 0.08 -19.47
CA GLN A 183 7.05 -0.84 -19.19
C GLN A 183 6.54 -2.29 -19.13
N GLU A 184 7.46 -3.23 -19.32
CA GLU A 184 7.26 -4.67 -19.30
C GLU A 184 8.31 -5.35 -18.44
N VAL A 185 7.89 -6.43 -17.80
CA VAL A 185 8.74 -7.25 -16.95
C VAL A 185 9.55 -8.20 -17.82
N ASP A 186 10.85 -8.28 -17.57
CA ASP A 186 11.70 -9.28 -18.20
C ASP A 186 11.76 -10.54 -17.33
N LEU A 187 11.06 -11.60 -17.74
CA LEU A 187 10.98 -12.87 -17.04
C LEU A 187 11.69 -14.01 -17.78
N ASP A 188 12.60 -13.70 -18.71
CA ASP A 188 13.28 -14.71 -19.54
C ASP A 188 14.11 -15.72 -18.71
N PHE A 189 14.49 -15.35 -17.49
CA PHE A 189 15.18 -16.23 -16.54
C PHE A 189 14.25 -17.23 -15.84
N LEU A 190 12.93 -17.04 -15.87
CA LEU A 190 11.95 -17.95 -15.29
C LEU A 190 11.54 -19.05 -16.28
N PRO A 191 11.34 -20.30 -15.82
CA PRO A 191 11.01 -21.42 -16.71
C PRO A 191 9.72 -21.23 -17.51
N ASN A 192 8.70 -20.59 -16.93
CA ASN A 192 7.40 -20.37 -17.57
C ASN A 192 7.18 -18.92 -18.04
N LYS A 193 8.15 -18.02 -17.82
CA LYS A 193 8.03 -16.56 -18.05
C LYS A 193 6.75 -15.94 -17.46
N LYS A 194 6.25 -16.54 -16.39
CA LYS A 194 5.09 -16.09 -15.63
C LYS A 194 5.51 -15.87 -14.19
N LEU A 195 4.84 -14.90 -13.57
CA LEU A 195 5.07 -14.52 -12.19
C LEU A 195 3.73 -14.20 -11.56
N GLU A 196 3.07 -15.24 -11.07
CA GLU A 196 1.85 -15.10 -10.29
C GLU A 196 2.18 -15.24 -8.81
N VAL A 197 1.53 -14.45 -7.96
CA VAL A 197 1.77 -14.44 -6.51
C VAL A 197 0.44 -14.69 -5.81
N ASP A 198 0.44 -15.67 -4.90
CA ASP A 198 -0.70 -15.92 -4.03
C ASP A 198 -0.86 -14.76 -3.03
N PRO A 199 -2.03 -14.12 -2.94
CA PRO A 199 -2.20 -12.90 -2.16
C PRO A 199 -2.10 -13.11 -0.65
N ASP A 200 -2.31 -14.33 -0.14
CA ASP A 200 -2.27 -14.63 1.29
C ASP A 200 -0.86 -15.04 1.73
N THR A 201 -0.21 -15.89 0.94
CA THR A 201 1.12 -16.43 1.23
C THR A 201 2.26 -15.58 0.68
N LYS A 202 1.98 -14.70 -0.29
CA LYS A 202 2.96 -13.91 -1.05
C LYS A 202 3.97 -14.76 -1.84
N GLU A 203 3.73 -16.06 -1.95
CA GLU A 203 4.57 -17.02 -2.65
C GLU A 203 4.14 -17.15 -4.11
N THR A 204 5.08 -17.47 -5.00
CA THR A 204 4.78 -17.73 -6.41
C THR A 204 4.38 -19.18 -6.63
N GLU A 205 4.07 -19.57 -7.88
CA GLU A 205 3.87 -20.99 -8.19
C GLU A 205 5.13 -21.85 -7.95
N ILE A 206 6.29 -21.22 -7.79
CA ILE A 206 7.57 -21.87 -7.52
C ILE A 206 7.80 -21.91 -6.00
N LYS A 207 7.84 -23.11 -5.43
CA LYS A 207 8.07 -23.32 -4.00
C LYS A 207 9.29 -22.54 -3.48
N ASN A 208 9.07 -21.85 -2.36
CA ASN A 208 9.98 -20.96 -1.63
C ASN A 208 10.46 -19.73 -2.41
N VAL A 209 9.80 -19.40 -3.52
CA VAL A 209 10.05 -18.17 -4.28
C VAL A 209 8.91 -17.19 -4.04
N PHE A 210 9.26 -15.96 -3.72
CA PHE A 210 8.34 -14.85 -3.44
C PHE A 210 8.59 -13.75 -4.45
N ALA A 211 7.64 -12.83 -4.63
CA ALA A 211 7.83 -11.68 -5.51
C ALA A 211 7.00 -10.47 -5.08
N GLY A 212 7.35 -9.30 -5.61
CA GLY A 212 6.59 -8.07 -5.37
C GLY A 212 7.12 -6.87 -6.15
N GLY A 213 6.52 -5.71 -5.88
CA GLY A 213 6.80 -4.48 -6.63
C GLY A 213 6.28 -4.54 -8.05
N ASP A 214 6.87 -3.75 -8.94
CA ASP A 214 6.38 -3.57 -10.31
C ASP A 214 6.33 -4.86 -11.13
N ALA A 215 7.15 -5.85 -10.77
CA ALA A 215 7.15 -7.17 -11.42
C ALA A 215 5.80 -7.92 -11.25
N VAL A 216 5.05 -7.59 -10.20
CA VAL A 216 3.76 -8.21 -9.86
C VAL A 216 2.60 -7.23 -10.07
N ARG A 217 2.80 -5.96 -9.70
CA ARG A 217 1.74 -4.93 -9.72
C ARG A 217 1.62 -4.20 -11.06
N GLY A 218 2.67 -4.21 -11.87
CA GLY A 218 2.86 -3.19 -12.90
C GLY A 218 3.27 -1.85 -12.30
N ALA A 219 3.17 -0.77 -13.07
CA ALA A 219 3.54 0.56 -12.61
C ALA A 219 2.66 1.01 -11.42
N ASP A 220 3.27 1.14 -10.24
CA ASP A 220 2.64 1.54 -8.97
C ASP A 220 3.66 2.38 -8.16
N SER A 221 3.31 2.78 -6.94
CA SER A 221 4.17 3.58 -6.07
C SER A 221 5.30 2.76 -5.45
N LEU A 222 6.44 3.43 -5.20
CA LEU A 222 7.56 2.90 -4.41
C LEU A 222 7.10 2.34 -3.04
N ILE A 223 6.12 2.99 -2.41
CA ILE A 223 5.58 2.61 -1.10
C ILE A 223 4.93 1.23 -1.17
N ASN A 224 4.16 0.96 -2.23
CA ASN A 224 3.52 -0.34 -2.42
C ASN A 224 4.55 -1.44 -2.67
N ALA A 225 5.59 -1.17 -3.47
CA ALA A 225 6.69 -2.10 -3.68
C ALA A 225 7.45 -2.43 -2.38
N MET A 226 7.70 -1.44 -1.53
CA MET A 226 8.28 -1.64 -0.20
C MET A 226 7.35 -2.47 0.71
N GLY A 227 6.04 -2.25 0.61
CA GLY A 227 5.01 -3.02 1.30
C GLY A 227 5.07 -4.50 0.96
N ASP A 228 5.16 -4.84 -0.33
CA ASP A 228 5.25 -6.23 -0.78
C ASP A 228 6.49 -6.94 -0.24
N GLY A 229 7.66 -6.28 -0.28
CA GLY A 229 8.89 -6.83 0.28
C GLY A 229 8.78 -7.07 1.80
N LYS A 230 8.14 -6.14 2.52
CA LYS A 230 7.90 -6.27 3.96
C LYS A 230 6.97 -7.43 4.28
N ASP A 231 5.91 -7.64 3.51
CA ASP A 231 4.96 -8.72 3.73
C ASP A 231 5.56 -10.09 3.39
N ALA A 232 6.29 -10.21 2.28
CA ALA A 232 7.03 -11.42 1.95
C ALA A 232 8.06 -11.78 3.04
N ALA A 233 8.80 -10.79 3.57
CA ALA A 233 9.73 -11.01 4.66
C ALA A 233 9.06 -11.56 5.92
N LYS A 234 7.87 -11.08 6.31
CA LYS A 234 7.10 -11.63 7.45
C LYS A 234 6.73 -13.09 7.25
N ILE A 235 6.32 -13.47 6.04
CA ILE A 235 5.96 -14.86 5.73
C ILE A 235 7.20 -15.76 5.78
N ILE A 236 8.33 -15.32 5.20
CA ILE A 236 9.60 -16.06 5.26
C ILE A 236 10.04 -16.29 6.72
N LEU A 237 9.99 -15.25 7.55
CA LEU A 237 10.30 -15.33 8.99
C LEU A 237 9.41 -16.33 9.72
N SER A 238 8.10 -16.35 9.41
CA SER A 238 7.16 -17.33 9.93
C SER A 238 7.54 -18.76 9.54
N LYS A 239 7.90 -18.99 8.26
CA LYS A 239 8.31 -20.31 7.76
C LYS A 239 9.57 -20.86 8.45
N ILE A 240 10.56 -20.01 8.73
CA ILE A 240 11.77 -20.40 9.47
C ILE A 240 11.58 -20.43 10.99
N LYS A 241 10.36 -20.16 11.48
CA LYS A 241 10.00 -20.11 12.90
C LYS A 241 10.89 -19.15 13.71
N GLN A 242 11.32 -18.06 13.08
CA GLN A 242 12.14 -17.04 13.73
C GLN A 242 11.27 -15.85 14.09
N GLU A 243 11.24 -15.50 15.37
CA GLU A 243 10.61 -14.26 15.79
C GLU A 243 11.48 -13.08 15.35
N TYR A 244 10.91 -12.17 14.55
CA TYR A 244 11.52 -10.88 14.26
C TYR A 244 10.98 -9.83 15.22
N LYS A 245 11.90 -9.20 15.96
CA LYS A 245 11.59 -7.98 16.71
C LYS A 245 11.98 -6.80 15.84
N ALA A 246 10.99 -6.03 15.39
CA ALA A 246 11.27 -4.76 14.73
C ALA A 246 12.12 -3.90 15.65
N LEU A 247 13.26 -3.42 15.15
CA LEU A 247 14.01 -2.36 15.79
C LEU A 247 13.17 -1.09 15.68
N ARG A 248 12.33 -0.87 16.69
CA ARG A 248 11.74 0.44 16.89
C ARG A 248 12.78 1.26 17.66
N PRO A 249 13.12 2.48 17.20
CA PRO A 249 13.82 3.42 18.06
C PRO A 249 13.06 3.49 19.38
N ASP A 250 13.77 3.62 20.49
CA ASP A 250 13.13 3.92 21.77
C ASP A 250 12.51 5.31 21.62
N LEU A 251 11.23 5.35 21.24
CA LEU A 251 10.52 6.60 21.01
C LEU A 251 10.45 7.31 22.35
N ALA A 252 10.88 8.57 22.37
CA ALA A 252 10.77 9.39 23.57
C ALA A 252 9.34 9.31 24.10
N LYS A 253 9.18 9.05 25.40
CA LYS A 253 7.86 9.05 26.04
C LYS A 253 7.14 10.35 25.69
N ILE A 254 5.92 10.24 25.18
CA ILE A 254 5.11 11.40 24.82
C ILE A 254 4.83 12.21 26.10
N ASP A 255 5.26 13.47 26.10
CA ASP A 255 4.81 14.44 27.09
C ASP A 255 3.38 14.86 26.74
N LEU A 256 2.41 14.41 27.54
CA LEU A 256 0.99 14.67 27.35
C LEU A 256 0.66 16.17 27.30
N ARG A 257 1.38 17.01 28.06
CA ARG A 257 1.15 18.46 28.04
C ARG A 257 1.55 19.07 26.70
N ASN A 258 2.73 18.72 26.20
CA ASN A 258 3.19 19.15 24.88
C ASN A 258 2.30 18.60 23.77
N TYR A 259 1.83 17.35 23.90
CA TYR A 259 0.89 16.75 22.96
C TYR A 259 -0.45 17.51 22.90
N GLN A 260 -1.05 17.83 24.05
CA GLN A 260 -2.27 18.65 24.11
C GLN A 260 -2.05 20.04 23.50
N HIS A 261 -0.91 20.66 23.75
CA HIS A 261 -0.56 21.94 23.12
C HIS A 261 -0.46 21.80 21.58
N LYS A 262 0.17 20.74 21.06
CA LYS A 262 0.22 20.46 19.62
C LYS A 262 -1.18 20.28 19.00
N LEU A 263 -2.11 19.61 19.69
CA LEU A 263 -3.48 19.41 19.21
C LEU A 263 -4.32 20.70 19.20
N SER A 264 -3.98 21.68 20.03
CA SER A 264 -4.76 22.92 20.16
C SER A 264 -4.66 23.84 18.94
N HIS A 265 -3.65 23.66 18.08
CA HIS A 265 -3.41 24.50 16.92
C HIS A 265 -3.06 23.66 15.69
N ARG A 266 -3.81 23.85 14.61
CA ARG A 266 -3.48 23.23 13.32
C ARG A 266 -2.31 23.97 12.68
N VAL A 267 -1.20 23.26 12.51
CA VAL A 267 -0.06 23.72 11.72
C VAL A 267 -0.12 22.97 10.38
N TYR A 268 -0.14 23.72 9.29
CA TYR A 268 -0.05 23.16 7.93
C TYR A 268 1.41 22.89 7.61
N GLY A 269 1.67 21.84 6.81
CA GLY A 269 3.02 21.62 6.27
C GLY A 269 3.39 22.78 5.36
N LYS A 270 4.69 23.07 5.26
CA LYS A 270 5.16 24.09 4.32
C LYS A 270 4.99 23.59 2.88
N ASP A 271 4.60 24.47 1.98
CA ASP A 271 4.55 24.16 0.56
C ASP A 271 5.96 23.78 0.07
N LEU A 272 6.04 22.74 -0.77
CA LEU A 272 7.28 22.37 -1.43
C LEU A 272 7.69 23.51 -2.37
N GLN A 273 8.79 24.18 -2.04
CA GLN A 273 9.29 25.26 -2.89
C GLN A 273 9.93 24.66 -4.15
N SER A 274 9.53 25.18 -5.31
CA SER A 274 10.20 24.88 -6.58
C SER A 274 11.13 26.03 -6.96
N ILE A 275 12.26 25.71 -7.59
CA ILE A 275 13.14 26.75 -8.15
C ILE A 275 12.43 27.50 -9.30
N PRO A 276 12.76 28.78 -9.54
CA PRO A 276 12.19 29.56 -10.64
C PRO A 276 12.43 28.90 -12.00
N LEU A 277 11.46 29.02 -12.93
CA LEU A 277 11.54 28.42 -14.27
C LEU A 277 12.83 28.76 -15.02
N ALA A 278 13.32 30.00 -14.89
CA ALA A 278 14.58 30.44 -15.53
C ALA A 278 15.83 29.67 -15.06
N GLN A 279 15.76 28.99 -13.91
CA GLN A 279 16.83 28.17 -13.34
C GLN A 279 16.64 26.68 -13.62
N ARG A 280 15.54 26.26 -14.25
CA ARG A 280 15.24 24.84 -14.56
C ARG A 280 15.87 24.38 -15.88
N ASN A 281 17.06 24.87 -16.18
CA ASN A 281 17.83 24.52 -17.38
C ASN A 281 19.01 23.57 -17.07
N SER A 282 19.12 23.13 -15.82
CA SER A 282 20.12 22.18 -15.34
C SER A 282 19.45 20.89 -14.84
N PHE A 283 20.27 19.99 -14.29
CA PHE A 283 19.84 18.80 -13.56
C PHE A 283 19.76 19.03 -12.04
N ASP A 284 19.76 20.29 -11.60
CA ASP A 284 19.50 20.62 -10.20
C ASP A 284 18.07 20.22 -9.83
N LEU A 285 17.87 19.83 -8.57
CA LEU A 285 16.55 19.44 -8.08
C LEU A 285 15.58 20.61 -8.24
N VAL A 286 14.49 20.38 -8.98
CA VAL A 286 13.43 21.38 -9.14
C VAL A 286 12.79 21.71 -7.80
N ASN A 287 12.64 20.71 -6.93
CA ASN A 287 12.24 20.84 -5.54
C ASN A 287 13.44 20.55 -4.65
N PRO A 288 14.13 21.58 -4.12
CA PRO A 288 15.27 21.38 -3.25
C PRO A 288 14.88 20.60 -1.99
N VAL A 289 15.86 19.86 -1.45
CA VAL A 289 15.68 19.18 -0.17
C VAL A 289 15.58 20.21 0.96
N MET A 290 14.83 19.87 2.00
CA MET A 290 14.82 20.65 3.24
C MET A 290 16.21 20.59 3.89
N ASP A 291 16.67 21.71 4.43
CA ASP A 291 17.80 21.69 5.34
C ASP A 291 17.43 20.99 6.66
N GLU A 292 18.44 20.69 7.49
CA GLU A 292 18.23 19.96 8.75
C GLU A 292 17.23 20.66 9.67
N ALA A 293 17.28 21.99 9.76
CA ALA A 293 16.40 22.76 10.64
C ALA A 293 14.93 22.70 10.15
N ALA A 294 14.70 22.89 8.85
CA ALA A 294 13.39 22.78 8.23
C ALA A 294 12.84 21.35 8.30
N ALA A 295 13.68 20.34 8.13
CA ALA A 295 13.28 18.94 8.26
C ALA A 295 12.87 18.60 9.70
N VAL A 296 13.61 19.08 10.69
CA VAL A 296 13.25 18.93 12.12
C VAL A 296 11.96 19.67 12.43
N GLU A 297 11.78 20.88 11.92
CA GLU A 297 10.54 21.67 12.09
C GLU A 297 9.33 20.94 11.49
N GLU A 298 9.42 20.44 10.25
CA GLU A 298 8.34 19.69 9.60
C GLU A 298 8.04 18.38 10.36
N ALA A 299 9.06 17.63 10.78
CA ALA A 299 8.88 16.43 11.59
C ALA A 299 8.26 16.71 12.97
N SER A 300 8.53 17.89 13.56
CA SER A 300 7.99 18.29 14.86
C SER A 300 6.46 18.44 14.86
N ARG A 301 5.86 18.59 13.68
CA ARG A 301 4.41 18.67 13.45
C ARG A 301 3.68 17.34 13.63
N CYS A 302 4.41 16.22 13.75
CA CYS A 302 3.84 14.90 14.00
C CYS A 302 2.93 14.88 15.24
N LEU A 303 1.75 14.27 15.10
CA LEU A 303 0.73 14.11 16.14
C LEU A 303 0.70 12.70 16.75
N TYR A 304 1.77 11.91 16.59
CA TYR A 304 1.96 10.59 17.22
C TYR A 304 0.77 9.64 17.03
N CYS A 305 0.17 9.60 15.84
CA CYS A 305 -1.01 8.78 15.57
C CYS A 305 -0.73 7.27 15.63
N ASP A 306 0.55 6.87 15.55
CA ASP A 306 1.05 5.51 15.75
C ASP A 306 1.10 5.09 17.23
N GLU A 307 1.27 6.06 18.14
CA GLU A 307 1.33 5.83 19.59
C GLU A 307 -0.04 6.07 20.27
N ILE A 308 -0.69 7.20 19.96
CA ILE A 308 -2.00 7.59 20.52
C ILE A 308 -3.05 7.58 19.41
N CYS A 309 -3.78 6.46 19.30
CA CYS A 309 -4.95 6.37 18.45
C CYS A 309 -6.18 6.85 19.25
N ASN A 310 -6.52 8.13 19.19
CA ASN A 310 -7.72 8.67 19.86
C ASN A 310 -8.43 9.82 19.12
N ILE A 311 -8.01 10.19 17.91
CA ILE A 311 -8.64 11.30 17.14
C ILE A 311 -10.15 11.09 17.00
N CYS A 312 -10.59 9.84 16.82
CA CYS A 312 -12.00 9.51 16.71
C CYS A 312 -12.83 9.83 17.97
N VAL A 313 -12.19 9.90 19.14
CA VAL A 313 -12.80 10.30 20.41
C VAL A 313 -13.07 11.80 20.40
N SER A 314 -12.07 12.60 20.03
CA SER A 314 -12.18 14.07 20.04
C SER A 314 -13.12 14.63 18.97
N VAL A 315 -13.26 13.94 17.84
CA VAL A 315 -14.12 14.38 16.73
C VAL A 315 -15.51 13.76 16.75
N CYS A 316 -15.82 12.84 17.67
CA CYS A 316 -17.15 12.23 17.71
C CYS A 316 -18.17 13.23 18.26
N PRO A 317 -19.16 13.70 17.46
CA PRO A 317 -20.14 14.67 17.95
C PRO A 317 -21.04 14.10 19.05
N ASN A 318 -21.22 12.78 19.08
CA ASN A 318 -22.08 12.10 20.04
C ASN A 318 -21.29 11.48 21.21
N LEU A 319 -19.96 11.67 21.26
CA LEU A 319 -19.09 11.05 22.27
C LEU A 319 -19.18 9.51 22.31
N ALA A 320 -19.53 8.88 21.19
CA ALA A 320 -19.68 7.44 21.07
C ALA A 320 -18.34 6.70 21.07
N ASN A 321 -17.25 7.30 20.60
CA ASN A 321 -15.93 6.69 20.68
C ASN A 321 -15.30 7.03 22.02
N VAL A 322 -14.88 6.02 22.78
CA VAL A 322 -14.24 6.17 24.08
C VAL A 322 -12.92 5.44 24.08
N TYR A 323 -11.89 6.05 24.65
CA TYR A 323 -10.61 5.38 24.84
C TYR A 323 -10.50 4.80 26.26
N TYR A 324 -9.72 3.74 26.38
CA TYR A 324 -9.30 3.16 27.66
C TYR A 324 -7.81 2.80 27.58
N GLU A 325 -7.16 2.72 28.73
CA GLU A 325 -5.75 2.35 28.81
C GLU A 325 -5.61 0.87 29.15
N ILE A 326 -4.64 0.20 28.54
CA ILE A 326 -4.25 -1.17 28.86
C ILE A 326 -2.75 -1.27 29.14
N ALA A 327 -2.38 -2.24 29.98
CA ALA A 327 -1.02 -2.77 29.92
C ALA A 327 -0.89 -3.65 28.66
N PRO A 328 0.32 -3.76 28.05
CA PRO A 328 0.54 -4.67 26.94
C PRO A 328 0.04 -6.07 27.27
N PHE A 329 -0.88 -6.59 26.44
CA PHE A 329 -1.51 -7.88 26.64
C PHE A 329 -0.97 -8.88 25.63
N LYS A 330 -0.45 -10.01 26.11
CA LYS A 330 0.13 -11.05 25.25
C LYS A 330 -0.17 -12.42 25.82
N LYS A 331 -0.97 -13.21 25.12
CA LYS A 331 -1.28 -14.59 25.49
C LYS A 331 -1.28 -15.50 24.27
N LYS A 332 -0.96 -16.77 24.51
CA LYS A 332 -1.16 -17.82 23.49
C LYS A 332 -2.58 -18.35 23.60
N TYR A 333 -3.11 -18.85 22.49
CA TYR A 333 -4.40 -19.55 22.48
C TYR A 333 -4.32 -20.78 21.56
N PRO A 334 -5.04 -21.87 21.89
CA PRO A 334 -4.94 -23.13 21.17
C PRO A 334 -5.78 -23.11 19.90
N GLN A 335 -5.30 -23.75 18.83
CA GLN A 335 -6.13 -24.18 17.71
C GLN A 335 -6.65 -25.59 17.98
N ILE A 336 -7.97 -25.78 17.88
CA ILE A 336 -8.64 -27.01 18.33
C ILE A 336 -9.39 -27.66 17.17
N ASN A 337 -9.08 -28.93 16.92
CA ASN A 337 -9.83 -29.81 16.03
C ASN A 337 -10.43 -30.98 16.83
N PHE A 338 -11.43 -31.64 16.25
CA PHE A 338 -12.03 -32.84 16.84
C PHE A 338 -11.68 -34.08 16.02
N GLU A 339 -11.19 -35.12 16.70
CA GLU A 339 -10.87 -36.42 16.14
C GLU A 339 -11.61 -37.49 16.96
N ASN A 340 -12.46 -38.31 16.33
CA ASN A 340 -13.20 -39.40 16.98
C ASN A 340 -14.07 -38.99 18.20
N GLY A 341 -14.53 -37.74 18.25
CA GLY A 341 -15.36 -37.22 19.35
C GLY A 341 -14.57 -36.49 20.44
N ASP A 342 -13.26 -36.68 20.51
CA ASP A 342 -12.37 -35.96 21.42
C ASP A 342 -11.75 -34.74 20.75
N TYR A 343 -11.47 -33.69 21.52
CA TYR A 343 -10.76 -32.53 21.02
C TYR A 343 -9.25 -32.76 21.05
N LYS A 344 -8.53 -32.13 20.12
CA LYS A 344 -7.08 -32.17 20.01
C LYS A 344 -6.55 -30.80 19.64
N ILE A 345 -5.49 -30.38 20.34
CA ILE A 345 -4.79 -29.14 20.05
C ILE A 345 -3.86 -29.39 18.86
N THR A 346 -4.02 -28.61 17.79
CA THR A 346 -3.20 -28.75 16.57
C THR A 346 -2.02 -27.79 16.55
N SER A 347 -2.22 -26.57 17.05
CA SER A 347 -1.17 -25.55 17.18
C SER A 347 -1.53 -24.55 18.28
N TRP A 348 -0.61 -23.64 18.55
CA TRP A 348 -0.83 -22.50 19.44
C TRP A 348 -0.52 -21.23 18.68
N ASP A 349 -1.49 -20.33 18.65
CA ASP A 349 -1.34 -18.99 18.08
C ASP A 349 -1.12 -17.97 19.19
N LYS A 350 -0.84 -16.72 18.80
CA LYS A 350 -0.52 -15.61 19.71
C LYS A 350 -1.51 -14.48 19.51
N PHE A 351 -2.10 -13.99 20.58
CA PHE A 351 -2.87 -12.76 20.62
C PHE A 351 -2.07 -11.69 21.36
N GLU A 352 -1.87 -10.54 20.73
CA GLU A 352 -0.99 -9.48 21.24
C GLU A 352 -1.58 -8.09 20.96
N VAL A 353 -1.71 -7.28 22.02
CA VAL A 353 -2.11 -5.88 21.97
C VAL A 353 -1.05 -5.07 22.72
N ASN A 354 -0.21 -4.35 21.98
CA ASN A 354 0.92 -3.60 22.56
C ASN A 354 0.63 -2.11 22.74
N GLN A 355 -0.34 -1.57 22.00
CA GLN A 355 -0.66 -0.14 22.08
C GLN A 355 -1.45 0.14 23.37
N LYS A 356 -0.94 1.06 24.18
CA LYS A 356 -1.53 1.43 25.48
C LYS A 356 -2.97 1.95 25.34
N TYR A 357 -3.22 2.81 24.38
CA TYR A 357 -4.51 3.44 24.16
C TYR A 357 -5.36 2.61 23.20
N GLN A 358 -6.51 2.16 23.68
CA GLN A 358 -7.47 1.36 22.91
C GLN A 358 -8.80 2.07 22.83
N ILE A 359 -9.58 1.82 21.78
CA ILE A 359 -10.85 2.50 21.51
C ILE A 359 -11.97 1.48 21.44
N ILE A 360 -13.08 1.77 22.12
CA ILE A 360 -14.38 1.16 21.89
C ILE A 360 -15.37 2.19 21.32
N ASN A 361 -16.43 1.70 20.71
CA ASN A 361 -17.57 2.50 20.29
C ASN A 361 -18.79 2.12 21.16
N ILE A 362 -19.44 3.12 21.77
CA ILE A 362 -20.67 2.97 22.53
C ILE A 362 -21.83 3.06 21.56
N ASN A 363 -22.50 1.93 21.35
CA ASN A 363 -23.55 1.79 20.33
C ASN A 363 -24.70 2.76 20.58
N ASP A 364 -25.12 2.91 21.84
CA ASP A 364 -26.26 3.72 22.27
C ASP A 364 -26.09 5.22 21.91
N PHE A 365 -24.85 5.69 21.75
CA PHE A 365 -24.56 7.07 21.35
C PHE A 365 -24.26 7.21 19.86
N CYS A 366 -23.95 6.10 19.17
CA CYS A 366 -23.51 6.13 17.79
C CYS A 366 -24.70 6.19 16.82
N ASN A 367 -24.77 7.25 16.01
CA ASN A 367 -25.73 7.36 14.90
C ASN A 367 -25.09 7.08 13.54
N GLU A 368 -23.87 6.55 13.52
CA GLU A 368 -23.11 6.23 12.31
C GLU A 368 -22.92 7.40 11.34
N CYS A 369 -22.87 8.65 11.83
CA CYS A 369 -22.69 9.85 10.99
C CYS A 369 -21.38 9.91 10.18
N GLY A 370 -20.44 8.99 10.40
CA GLY A 370 -19.19 8.92 9.63
C GLY A 370 -18.13 9.96 9.98
N ASN A 371 -18.39 10.92 10.88
CA ASN A 371 -17.43 12.00 11.17
C ASN A 371 -16.05 11.46 11.59
N CYS A 372 -16.02 10.42 12.43
CA CYS A 372 -14.76 9.79 12.85
C CYS A 372 -13.98 9.08 11.74
N ASP A 373 -14.61 8.76 10.60
CA ASP A 373 -13.95 8.17 9.44
C ASP A 373 -13.14 9.24 8.68
N THR A 374 -13.76 10.40 8.43
CA THR A 374 -13.13 11.54 7.75
C THR A 374 -11.82 11.97 8.40
N PHE A 375 -11.72 11.89 9.72
CA PHE A 375 -10.53 12.30 10.48
C PHE A 375 -9.60 11.13 10.83
N CYS A 376 -9.92 9.89 10.46
CA CYS A 376 -9.11 8.75 10.83
C CYS A 376 -7.82 8.71 9.98
N PRO A 377 -6.61 8.85 10.58
CA PRO A 377 -5.36 8.84 9.83
C PRO A 377 -5.01 7.47 9.25
N THR A 378 -5.69 6.41 9.71
CA THR A 378 -5.51 5.04 9.24
C THR A 378 -6.68 4.56 8.37
N SER A 379 -7.54 5.47 7.89
CA SER A 379 -8.73 5.16 7.08
C SER A 379 -9.59 4.03 7.64
N GLY A 380 -9.74 4.00 8.96
CA GLY A 380 -10.29 2.85 9.67
C GLY A 380 -11.82 2.82 9.75
N ALA A 381 -12.56 3.89 9.47
CA ALA A 381 -13.98 4.02 9.81
C ALA A 381 -14.29 3.55 11.25
N PRO A 382 -13.83 4.26 12.31
CA PRO A 382 -13.90 3.80 13.69
C PRO A 382 -15.29 3.37 14.15
N TYR A 383 -16.35 4.08 13.74
CA TYR A 383 -17.74 3.73 14.03
C TYR A 383 -18.16 2.35 13.51
N LYS A 384 -17.46 1.81 12.51
CA LYS A 384 -17.75 0.54 11.85
C LYS A 384 -16.82 -0.58 12.32
N VAL A 385 -15.52 -0.28 12.47
CA VAL A 385 -14.50 -1.32 12.73
C VAL A 385 -14.14 -1.48 14.20
N LYS A 386 -14.33 -0.44 15.04
CA LYS A 386 -13.99 -0.56 16.45
C LYS A 386 -15.05 -1.41 17.17
N PRO A 387 -14.67 -2.16 18.23
CA PRO A 387 -15.61 -2.97 18.99
C PRO A 387 -16.78 -2.11 19.49
N LYS A 388 -17.99 -2.49 19.10
CA LYS A 388 -19.22 -1.82 19.53
C LYS A 388 -19.74 -2.44 20.81
N PHE A 389 -20.01 -1.64 21.83
CA PHE A 389 -20.57 -2.06 23.10
C PHE A 389 -21.93 -1.41 23.29
N ALA A 390 -22.95 -2.22 23.58
CA ALA A 390 -24.26 -1.77 24.02
C ALA A 390 -24.25 -1.58 25.54
N LEU A 391 -24.89 -0.50 26.02
CA LEU A 391 -25.05 -0.21 27.45
C LEU A 391 -26.30 -0.86 28.05
N SER A 392 -27.27 -1.21 27.20
CA SER A 392 -28.53 -1.82 27.61
C SER A 392 -28.81 -3.11 26.84
N LYS A 393 -29.60 -3.99 27.45
CA LYS A 393 -30.04 -5.23 26.81
C LYS A 393 -30.88 -4.94 25.55
N ASP A 394 -31.75 -3.94 25.61
CA ASP A 394 -32.57 -3.52 24.47
C ASP A 394 -31.69 -3.07 23.29
N SER A 395 -30.68 -2.22 23.54
CA SER A 395 -29.73 -1.80 22.50
C SER A 395 -28.92 -2.97 21.94
N PHE A 396 -28.52 -3.90 22.81
CA PHE A 396 -27.84 -5.12 22.39
C PHE A 396 -28.73 -6.05 21.56
N ASP A 397 -30.05 -6.06 21.78
CA ASP A 397 -30.95 -6.91 21.00
C ASP A 397 -31.17 -6.34 19.60
N GLU A 398 -31.09 -5.01 19.42
CA GLU A 398 -31.22 -4.33 18.12
C GLU A 398 -29.93 -4.31 17.28
N ILE A 399 -28.75 -4.29 17.90
CA ILE A 399 -27.48 -4.21 17.16
C ILE A 399 -27.26 -5.45 16.29
N SER A 400 -26.70 -5.34 15.09
CA SER A 400 -26.39 -6.52 14.25
C SER A 400 -25.09 -7.22 14.65
N LYS A 401 -24.14 -6.44 15.19
CA LYS A 401 -22.81 -6.90 15.59
C LYS A 401 -22.26 -6.06 16.74
N GLY A 402 -21.92 -6.68 17.87
CA GLY A 402 -21.31 -5.99 19.00
C GLY A 402 -21.29 -6.81 20.29
N TYR A 403 -20.99 -6.14 21.38
CA TYR A 403 -20.75 -6.70 22.70
C TYR A 403 -21.74 -6.13 23.72
N PHE A 404 -22.06 -6.92 24.74
CA PHE A 404 -22.81 -6.50 25.93
C PHE A 404 -22.15 -7.10 27.16
N LEU A 405 -21.81 -6.25 28.13
CA LEU A 405 -21.10 -6.62 29.35
C LEU A 405 -22.06 -6.53 30.55
N GLU A 406 -22.19 -7.62 31.29
CA GLU A 406 -23.04 -7.73 32.47
C GLU A 406 -22.25 -8.41 33.59
N GLY A 407 -21.70 -7.63 34.52
CA GLY A 407 -20.78 -8.14 35.54
C GLY A 407 -19.58 -8.85 34.91
N HIS A 408 -19.36 -10.11 35.27
CA HIS A 408 -18.29 -10.95 34.72
C HIS A 408 -18.70 -11.75 33.45
N LYS A 409 -19.82 -11.40 32.82
CA LYS A 409 -20.30 -12.02 31.58
C LYS A 409 -20.18 -11.05 30.41
N LEU A 410 -19.45 -11.45 29.38
CA LEU A 410 -19.40 -10.76 28.09
C LEU A 410 -20.14 -11.56 27.04
N THR A 411 -21.15 -10.95 26.42
CA THR A 411 -21.88 -11.53 25.30
C THR A 411 -21.50 -10.80 24.01
N TYR A 412 -21.12 -11.53 22.97
CA TYR A 412 -20.87 -11.02 21.63
C TYR A 412 -21.95 -11.54 20.67
N LYS A 413 -22.43 -10.67 19.79
CA LYS A 413 -23.38 -11.00 18.74
C LYS A 413 -22.79 -10.67 17.38
N GLU A 414 -22.99 -11.54 16.40
CA GLU A 414 -22.70 -11.30 14.99
C GLU A 414 -23.65 -12.13 14.11
N ASN A 415 -24.39 -11.49 13.21
CA ASN A 415 -25.33 -12.17 12.30
C ASN A 415 -26.33 -13.11 13.01
N ASN A 416 -26.84 -12.68 14.18
CA ASN A 416 -27.73 -13.45 15.07
C ASN A 416 -27.10 -14.69 15.75
N GLU A 417 -25.79 -14.90 15.60
CA GLU A 417 -25.05 -15.87 16.41
C GLU A 417 -24.56 -15.20 17.70
N LEU A 418 -24.79 -15.88 18.82
CA LEU A 418 -24.39 -15.42 20.15
C LEU A 418 -23.20 -16.23 20.65
N HIS A 419 -22.25 -15.51 21.20
CA HIS A 419 -21.08 -16.05 21.89
C HIS A 419 -21.07 -15.47 23.30
N GLU A 420 -21.03 -16.31 24.31
CA GLU A 420 -21.04 -15.91 25.70
C GLU A 420 -19.73 -16.36 26.35
N LEU A 421 -19.10 -15.45 27.09
CA LEU A 421 -17.94 -15.75 27.91
C LEU A 421 -18.23 -15.29 29.33
N VAL A 422 -18.19 -16.21 30.28
CA VAL A 422 -18.32 -15.93 31.71
C VAL A 422 -16.98 -16.17 32.38
N PHE A 423 -16.51 -15.20 33.15
CA PHE A 423 -15.35 -15.33 34.01
C PHE A 423 -15.78 -15.60 35.45
N ASN A 424 -15.11 -16.56 36.06
CA ASN A 424 -15.09 -16.80 37.50
C ASN A 424 -13.61 -16.86 37.89
N ASP A 425 -13.23 -16.50 39.11
CA ASP A 425 -11.86 -16.17 39.59
C ASP A 425 -10.71 -17.09 39.13
N GLU A 426 -10.99 -18.29 38.62
CA GLU A 426 -10.00 -19.25 38.12
C GLU A 426 -10.26 -19.79 36.71
N LYS A 427 -11.43 -19.53 36.09
CA LYS A 427 -11.86 -20.20 34.84
C LYS A 427 -12.69 -19.31 33.92
N LEU A 428 -12.57 -19.60 32.62
CA LEU A 428 -13.34 -19.00 31.55
C LEU A 428 -14.33 -20.03 31.00
N PHE A 429 -15.63 -19.72 31.05
CA PHE A 429 -16.70 -20.56 30.52
C PHE A 429 -17.22 -19.92 29.24
N TYR A 430 -17.00 -20.60 28.11
CA TYR A 430 -17.44 -20.15 26.81
C TYR A 430 -18.60 -21.01 26.31
N ASN A 431 -19.59 -20.34 25.74
CA ASN A 431 -20.80 -20.95 25.22
C ASN A 431 -21.23 -20.25 23.92
N ASP A 432 -21.45 -21.02 22.86
CA ASP A 432 -22.08 -20.52 21.64
C ASP A 432 -23.14 -21.52 21.13
N LYS A 433 -23.63 -21.32 19.90
CA LYS A 433 -24.61 -22.23 19.27
C LYS A 433 -24.10 -23.67 19.12
N TYR A 434 -22.81 -23.85 18.93
CA TYR A 434 -22.14 -25.08 18.52
C TYR A 434 -21.34 -25.74 19.66
N PHE A 435 -20.76 -24.95 20.55
CA PHE A 435 -19.76 -25.40 21.52
C PHE A 435 -20.08 -24.94 22.95
N GLU A 436 -19.67 -25.78 23.89
CA GLU A 436 -19.48 -25.44 25.30
C GLU A 436 -18.03 -25.76 25.67
N SER A 437 -17.34 -24.83 26.33
CA SER A 437 -15.94 -25.03 26.65
C SER A 437 -15.52 -24.26 27.89
N THR A 438 -14.53 -24.82 28.58
CA THR A 438 -13.94 -24.24 29.78
C THR A 438 -12.44 -24.15 29.58
N PHE A 439 -11.88 -22.98 29.86
CA PHE A 439 -10.43 -22.73 29.81
C PHE A 439 -9.93 -22.24 31.17
N ASP A 440 -8.66 -22.47 31.44
CA ASP A 440 -7.95 -21.72 32.49
C ASP A 440 -7.56 -20.32 32.00
N LEU A 441 -6.94 -19.52 32.89
CA LEU A 441 -6.54 -18.14 32.57
C LEU A 441 -5.37 -18.06 31.58
N GLU A 442 -4.66 -19.16 31.37
CA GLU A 442 -3.60 -19.30 30.35
C GLU A 442 -4.12 -19.85 29.03
N MET A 443 -5.45 -19.88 28.85
CA MET A 443 -6.13 -20.41 27.67
C MET A 443 -5.88 -21.90 27.41
N ASN A 444 -5.47 -22.67 28.43
CA ASN A 444 -5.43 -24.12 28.31
C ASN A 444 -6.87 -24.66 28.38
N PRO A 445 -7.28 -25.51 27.42
CA PRO A 445 -8.60 -26.12 27.45
C PRO A 445 -8.69 -27.11 28.61
N ILE A 446 -9.68 -26.93 29.47
CA ILE A 446 -10.04 -27.87 30.54
C ILE A 446 -11.09 -28.86 30.01
N ASN A 447 -12.10 -28.34 29.32
CA ASN A 447 -13.14 -29.12 28.65
C ASN A 447 -13.56 -28.40 27.37
N VAL A 448 -13.78 -29.14 26.29
CA VAL A 448 -14.31 -28.61 25.03
C VAL A 448 -15.24 -29.65 24.43
N SER A 449 -16.52 -29.32 24.35
CA SER A 449 -17.56 -30.21 23.84
C SER A 449 -18.32 -29.57 22.68
N LYS A 450 -18.74 -30.42 21.73
CA LYS A 450 -19.75 -30.04 20.73
C LYS A 450 -21.13 -30.32 21.32
N LYS A 451 -22.08 -29.41 21.09
CA LYS A 451 -23.48 -29.59 21.50
C LYS A 451 -24.22 -30.63 20.66
N TYR A 452 -23.84 -30.74 19.39
CA TYR A 452 -24.38 -31.68 18.41
C TYR A 452 -23.34 -31.95 17.32
N ASP A 453 -23.59 -32.92 16.45
CA ASP A 453 -22.64 -33.27 15.39
C ASP A 453 -22.62 -32.21 14.27
N HIS A 454 -21.43 -31.67 13.98
CA HIS A 454 -21.18 -30.66 12.96
C HIS A 454 -19.69 -30.49 12.63
N ASN A 455 -19.42 -29.86 11.48
CA ASN A 455 -18.06 -29.61 10.97
C ASN A 455 -17.52 -28.21 11.27
N LYS A 456 -18.21 -27.38 12.06
CA LYS A 456 -17.69 -26.08 12.51
C LYS A 456 -16.43 -26.25 13.36
N GLN A 457 -15.51 -25.30 13.27
CA GLN A 457 -14.34 -25.17 14.13
C GLN A 457 -14.61 -24.18 15.26
N LEU A 458 -14.04 -24.45 16.44
CA LEU A 458 -14.15 -23.54 17.58
C LEU A 458 -13.27 -22.31 17.33
N ASN A 459 -13.87 -21.12 17.40
CA ASN A 459 -13.14 -19.87 17.20
C ASN A 459 -12.45 -19.42 18.49
N THR A 460 -11.37 -20.10 18.88
CA THR A 460 -10.59 -19.78 20.08
C THR A 460 -9.95 -18.39 20.04
N LYS A 461 -9.72 -17.83 18.85
CA LYS A 461 -9.30 -16.43 18.67
C LYS A 461 -10.35 -15.44 19.19
N LYS A 462 -11.64 -15.70 18.95
CA LYS A 462 -12.72 -14.87 19.50
C LYS A 462 -12.81 -14.99 21.02
N ILE A 463 -12.55 -16.17 21.58
CA ILE A 463 -12.55 -16.40 23.03
C ILE A 463 -11.46 -15.55 23.71
N ILE A 464 -10.22 -15.58 23.22
CA ILE A 464 -9.14 -14.75 23.79
C ILE A 464 -9.41 -13.24 23.60
N GLU A 465 -10.04 -12.85 22.49
CA GLU A 465 -10.46 -11.45 22.26
C GLU A 465 -11.53 -11.01 23.28
N MET A 466 -12.54 -11.85 23.53
CA MET A 466 -13.56 -11.61 24.55
C MET A 466 -12.97 -11.56 25.96
N TYR A 467 -12.05 -12.47 26.29
CA TYR A 467 -11.33 -12.46 27.56
C TYR A 467 -10.53 -11.18 27.73
N TYR A 468 -9.83 -10.74 26.68
CA TYR A 468 -9.11 -9.47 26.65
C TYR A 468 -10.03 -8.28 26.97
N TYR A 469 -11.21 -8.18 26.37
CA TYR A 469 -12.13 -7.08 26.72
C TYR A 469 -12.64 -7.18 28.14
N LEU A 470 -13.02 -8.38 28.58
CA LEU A 470 -13.58 -8.61 29.91
C LEU A 470 -12.63 -8.10 31.00
N ILE A 471 -11.36 -8.54 31.00
CA ILE A 471 -10.40 -8.14 32.04
C ILE A 471 -9.99 -6.66 31.98
N ASN A 472 -10.03 -6.03 30.81
CA ASN A 472 -9.58 -4.64 30.66
C ASN A 472 -10.73 -3.63 30.88
N LEU A 473 -11.96 -3.98 30.50
CA LEU A 473 -13.11 -3.09 30.66
C LEU A 473 -13.70 -3.18 32.05
N GLU A 474 -13.73 -4.36 32.68
CA GLU A 474 -14.24 -4.52 34.05
C GLU A 474 -13.45 -3.63 35.03
N ASN A 475 -12.12 -3.63 34.94
CA ASN A 475 -11.24 -2.78 35.73
C ASN A 475 -11.40 -1.28 35.45
N THR A 476 -11.88 -0.91 34.25
CA THR A 476 -12.02 0.49 33.83
C THR A 476 -13.35 1.09 34.26
N PHE A 477 -14.45 0.32 34.22
CA PHE A 477 -15.79 0.81 34.55
C PHE A 477 -16.18 0.63 36.02
N VAL A 478 -15.57 -0.30 36.76
CA VAL A 478 -15.84 -0.51 38.19
C VAL A 478 -15.11 0.53 39.07
N ASN A 479 -13.94 1.03 38.65
CA ASN A 479 -13.17 2.00 39.42
C ASN A 479 -13.59 3.47 39.20
N GLN A 480 -14.66 3.74 38.46
CA GLN A 480 -15.20 5.08 38.21
C GLN A 480 -16.57 5.33 38.88
N GLN A 481 -17.09 4.39 39.68
CA GLN A 481 -18.29 4.58 40.50
C GLN A 481 -17.96 4.99 41.93
#